data_AF-A0A7S0M6M2-F1
#
_entry.id   AF-A0A7S0M6M2-F1
#
_cell.length_a   1.000
_cell.length_b   1.000
_cell.length_c   1.000
_cell.angle_alpha   90.00
_cell.angle_beta   90.00
_cell.angle_gamma   90.00
#
_symmetry.space_group_name_H-M   'P 1'
#
loop_
_entity.id
_entity.type
_entity.pdbx_description
1 polymer ?
#
loop_
_entity_poly.entity_id
_entity_poly.type
_entity_poly.pdbx_seq_one_letter_code
_entity_poly.pdbx_strand_id
1 'polypeptide(L)'
;AAPPRPSDLFYEKIMPALKECGISRITSRRDWPLDVLRSVYAQLVHETPRDLLAREIQCASLSPAELWAKTGGHAQSVAVMSMVGYAIGLGDRHLDNILMDFRSGEVVHIDWNVCFEKGARLKVPELVPFRLTHTMQAAMGFAGVEGAFRIACERSLRVLRRNKEALLTLLEAFVYDPVVDWTAEKQAQQASKSVELHVSLSLFASRVDEMKVSLAESQRQGAASLGAFQQLLTQIVDLYASDVAA
;
A
#
# COMPACT_ATOMS: atom_id res chain seq x y z
N ALA A 1 10.77 24.08 0.79
CA ALA A 1 11.09 22.64 0.60
C ALA A 1 9.84 21.95 0.09
N ALA A 2 9.96 20.97 -0.82
CA ALA A 2 8.82 20.17 -1.24
C ALA A 2 8.27 19.38 -0.04
N PRO A 3 6.94 19.19 0.07
CA PRO A 3 6.39 18.36 1.13
C PRO A 3 6.88 16.91 0.98
N PRO A 4 7.10 16.20 2.10
CA PRO A 4 7.52 14.80 2.07
C PRO A 4 6.44 13.94 1.40
N ARG A 5 6.84 12.86 0.72
CA ARG A 5 5.88 11.95 0.10
C ARG A 5 5.14 11.18 1.19
N PRO A 6 3.87 10.77 0.95
CA PRO A 6 3.11 9.97 1.92
C PRO A 6 3.82 8.68 2.37
N SER A 7 4.57 8.05 1.46
CA SER A 7 5.39 6.88 1.79
C SER A 7 6.46 7.21 2.82
N ASP A 8 7.12 8.35 2.65
CA ASP A 8 8.26 8.75 3.49
C ASP A 8 7.76 9.06 4.91
N LEU A 9 6.64 9.78 5.04
CA LEU A 9 5.96 10.04 6.32
C LEU A 9 5.56 8.76 7.05
N PHE A 10 5.07 7.75 6.32
CA PHE A 10 4.72 6.46 6.90
C PHE A 10 5.97 5.69 7.38
N TYR A 11 7.01 5.63 6.55
CA TYR A 11 8.24 4.92 6.89
C TYR A 11 9.02 5.57 8.05
N GLU A 12 8.95 6.89 8.17
CA GLU A 12 9.55 7.65 9.27
C GLU A 12 8.99 7.22 10.64
N LYS A 13 7.71 6.86 10.71
CA LYS A 13 7.06 6.43 11.97
C LYS A 13 7.12 4.93 12.20
N ILE A 14 6.94 4.12 11.15
CA ILE A 14 6.86 2.67 11.30
C ILE A 14 8.23 2.03 11.60
N MET A 15 9.32 2.56 11.03
CA MET A 15 10.65 1.97 11.21
C MET A 15 11.15 2.06 12.66
N PRO A 16 11.04 3.20 13.38
CA PRO A 16 11.34 3.26 14.80
C PRO A 16 10.45 2.32 15.63
N ALA A 17 9.15 2.31 15.37
CA ALA A 17 8.20 1.50 16.13
C ALA A 17 8.44 -0.02 15.97
N LEU A 18 8.84 -0.46 14.77
CA LEU A 18 9.26 -1.85 14.53
C LEU A 18 10.57 -2.18 15.27
N LYS A 19 11.52 -1.24 15.29
CA LYS A 19 12.81 -1.42 15.99
C LYS A 19 12.62 -1.55 17.50
N GLU A 20 11.71 -0.78 18.10
CA GLU A 20 11.35 -0.90 19.51
C GLU A 20 10.75 -2.27 19.85
N CYS A 21 10.05 -2.89 18.90
CA CYS A 21 9.53 -4.25 19.03
C CYS A 21 10.57 -5.35 18.73
N GLY A 22 11.85 -5.00 18.56
CA GLY A 22 12.94 -5.94 18.25
C GLY A 22 13.00 -6.39 16.78
N ILE A 23 12.19 -5.80 15.89
CA ILE A 23 12.19 -6.10 14.46
C ILE A 23 13.15 -5.14 13.76
N SER A 24 14.41 -5.53 13.64
CA SER A 24 15.49 -4.71 13.07
C SER A 24 15.81 -5.03 11.61
N ARG A 25 15.48 -6.23 11.12
CA ARG A 25 15.63 -6.63 9.72
C ARG A 25 14.34 -6.32 8.98
N ILE A 26 14.46 -5.89 7.71
CA ILE A 26 13.33 -5.68 6.80
C ILE A 26 12.66 -7.04 6.57
N THR A 27 11.72 -7.39 7.44
CA THR A 27 10.81 -8.52 7.28
C THR A 27 9.76 -8.16 6.23
N SER A 28 9.15 -9.17 5.62
CA SER A 28 8.03 -8.94 4.71
C SER A 28 6.96 -8.14 5.45
N ARG A 29 6.33 -7.18 4.75
CA ARG A 29 5.25 -6.36 5.32
C ARG A 29 4.10 -7.21 5.90
N ARG A 30 3.94 -8.44 5.41
CA ARG A 30 2.97 -9.43 5.90
C ARG A 30 3.23 -9.87 7.33
N ASP A 31 4.48 -9.78 7.79
CA ASP A 31 4.92 -10.26 9.10
C ASP A 31 4.92 -9.15 10.15
N TRP A 32 4.49 -7.94 9.79
CA TRP A 32 4.52 -6.78 10.70
C TRP A 32 3.39 -6.88 11.75
N PRO A 33 3.69 -6.61 13.04
CA PRO A 33 2.69 -6.68 14.10
C PRO A 33 1.53 -5.69 13.86
N LEU A 34 0.30 -6.20 13.98
CA LEU A 34 -0.91 -5.39 13.75
C LEU A 34 -1.05 -4.25 14.75
N ASP A 35 -0.62 -4.45 16.01
CA ASP A 35 -0.74 -3.42 17.04
C ASP A 35 0.19 -2.23 16.77
N VAL A 36 1.38 -2.49 16.24
CA VAL A 36 2.31 -1.45 15.78
C VAL A 36 1.71 -0.67 14.61
N LEU A 37 1.17 -1.38 13.61
CA LEU A 37 0.50 -0.77 12.46
C LEU A 37 -0.69 0.12 12.89
N ARG A 38 -1.51 -0.37 13.84
CA ARG A 38 -2.65 0.39 14.39
C ARG A 38 -2.19 1.62 15.16
N SER A 39 -1.15 1.50 15.96
CA SER A 39 -0.57 2.63 16.73
C SER A 39 -0.07 3.73 15.79
N VAL A 40 0.74 3.37 14.78
CA VAL A 40 1.25 4.31 13.77
C VAL A 40 0.11 4.95 12.97
N TYR A 41 -0.90 4.16 12.59
CA TYR A 41 -2.10 4.68 11.95
C TYR A 41 -2.83 5.71 12.83
N ALA A 42 -3.06 5.40 14.11
CA ALA A 42 -3.74 6.29 15.04
C ALA A 42 -2.98 7.60 15.23
N GLN A 43 -1.64 7.55 15.32
CA GLN A 43 -0.79 8.72 15.38
C GLN A 43 -0.93 9.60 14.12
N LEU A 44 -0.84 9.00 12.93
CA LEU A 44 -0.98 9.74 11.67
C LEU A 44 -2.37 10.38 11.52
N VAL A 45 -3.42 9.69 11.96
CA VAL A 45 -4.78 10.23 11.99
C VAL A 45 -4.89 11.40 12.97
N HIS A 46 -4.25 11.32 14.13
CA HIS A 46 -4.26 12.40 15.11
C HIS A 46 -3.51 13.65 14.63
N GLU A 47 -2.41 13.47 13.91
CA GLU A 47 -1.63 14.57 13.31
C GLU A 47 -2.35 15.24 12.12
N THR A 48 -3.29 14.52 11.49
CA THR A 48 -4.04 15.04 10.34
C THR A 48 -5.27 15.82 10.79
N PRO A 49 -5.45 17.08 10.36
CA PRO A 49 -6.67 17.82 10.67
C PRO A 49 -7.91 17.15 10.08
N ARG A 50 -8.91 16.93 10.93
CA ARG A 50 -10.13 16.21 10.54
C ARG A 50 -11.02 17.01 9.59
N ASP A 51 -10.97 18.32 9.66
CA ASP A 51 -11.90 19.23 8.99
C ASP A 51 -11.38 19.78 7.65
N LEU A 52 -10.26 19.26 7.11
CA LEU A 52 -9.69 19.73 5.83
C LEU A 52 -10.75 19.82 4.72
N LEU A 53 -11.43 18.71 4.45
CA LEU A 53 -12.44 18.66 3.38
C LEU A 53 -13.68 19.50 3.70
N ALA A 54 -14.11 19.51 4.97
CA ALA A 54 -15.26 20.29 5.42
C ALA A 54 -15.00 21.81 5.23
N ARG A 55 -13.78 22.26 5.53
CA ARG A 55 -13.34 23.64 5.33
C ARG A 55 -13.28 24.01 3.86
N GLU A 56 -12.79 23.14 2.99
CA GLU A 56 -12.78 23.41 1.54
C GLU A 56 -14.20 23.54 0.98
N ILE A 57 -15.13 22.68 1.38
CA ILE A 57 -16.55 22.81 1.01
C ILE A 57 -17.13 24.15 1.52
N GLN A 58 -16.77 24.55 2.74
CA GLN A 58 -17.18 25.84 3.31
C GLN A 58 -16.60 27.02 2.52
N CYS A 59 -15.30 27.02 2.22
CA CYS A 59 -14.64 28.07 1.44
C CYS A 59 -15.22 28.18 0.02
N ALA A 60 -15.65 27.05 -0.55
CA ALA A 60 -16.30 27.03 -1.86
C ALA A 60 -17.77 27.47 -1.83
N SER A 61 -18.37 27.72 -0.67
CA SER A 61 -19.79 28.07 -0.52
C SER A 61 -19.97 29.58 -0.33
N LEU A 62 -20.87 30.20 -1.10
CA LEU A 62 -21.16 31.63 -1.01
C LEU A 62 -22.21 31.97 0.06
N SER A 63 -22.99 30.97 0.49
CA SER A 63 -24.02 31.15 1.51
C SER A 63 -24.19 29.89 2.39
N PRO A 64 -24.79 30.02 3.59
CA PRO A 64 -25.11 28.87 4.43
C PRO A 64 -26.05 27.87 3.77
N ALA A 65 -26.97 28.34 2.92
CA ALA A 65 -27.88 27.47 2.17
C ALA A 65 -27.11 26.62 1.13
N GLU A 66 -26.13 27.22 0.46
CA GLU A 66 -25.26 26.52 -0.48
C GLU A 66 -24.36 25.51 0.24
N LEU A 67 -23.79 25.89 1.39
CA LEU A 67 -23.02 24.98 2.24
C LEU A 67 -23.84 23.76 2.65
N TRP A 68 -25.09 23.97 3.08
CA TRP A 68 -26.00 22.89 3.45
C TRP A 68 -26.28 21.97 2.25
N ALA A 69 -26.55 22.55 1.08
CA ALA A 69 -26.78 21.79 -0.14
C ALA A 69 -25.55 20.96 -0.55
N LYS A 70 -24.35 21.55 -0.56
CA LYS A 70 -23.10 20.86 -0.92
C LYS A 70 -22.72 19.77 0.09
N THR A 71 -22.89 20.03 1.38
CA THR A 71 -22.67 19.04 2.45
C THR A 71 -23.62 17.84 2.29
N GLY A 72 -24.88 18.11 1.98
CA GLY A 72 -25.88 17.08 1.68
C GLY A 72 -25.56 16.29 0.40
N GLY A 73 -25.19 16.99 -0.67
CA GLY A 73 -24.76 16.41 -1.95
C GLY A 73 -23.54 15.51 -1.79
N HIS A 74 -22.56 15.95 -1.00
CA HIS A 74 -21.40 15.16 -0.63
C HIS A 74 -21.78 13.85 0.08
N ALA A 75 -22.57 13.94 1.15
CA ALA A 75 -22.98 12.75 1.90
C ALA A 75 -23.78 11.75 1.04
N GLN A 76 -24.68 12.25 0.18
CA GLN A 76 -25.47 11.42 -0.72
C GLN A 76 -24.61 10.78 -1.83
N SER A 77 -23.73 11.56 -2.47
CA SER A 77 -22.86 11.09 -3.53
C SER A 77 -21.86 10.04 -3.01
N VAL A 78 -21.22 10.29 -1.87
CA VAL A 78 -20.34 9.30 -1.22
C VAL A 78 -21.10 8.03 -0.87
N ALA A 79 -22.33 8.13 -0.35
CA ALA A 79 -23.16 6.96 -0.04
C ALA A 79 -23.49 6.12 -1.29
N VAL A 80 -23.94 6.77 -2.37
CA VAL A 80 -24.26 6.10 -3.64
C VAL A 80 -23.03 5.40 -4.20
N MET A 81 -21.91 6.13 -4.33
CA MET A 81 -20.66 5.58 -4.85
C MET A 81 -20.10 4.46 -3.98
N SER A 82 -20.26 4.54 -2.65
CA SER A 82 -19.85 3.48 -1.73
C SER A 82 -20.66 2.21 -1.89
N MET A 83 -21.99 2.31 -2.04
CA MET A 83 -22.86 1.13 -2.20
C MET A 83 -22.71 0.50 -3.59
N VAL A 84 -22.55 1.30 -4.64
CA VAL A 84 -22.28 0.82 -6.00
C VAL A 84 -20.89 0.18 -6.08
N GLY A 85 -19.88 0.84 -5.53
CA GLY A 85 -18.51 0.32 -5.47
C GLY A 85 -18.44 -1.01 -4.71
N TYR A 86 -19.15 -1.13 -3.59
CA TYR A 86 -19.29 -2.39 -2.88
C TYR A 86 -19.97 -3.48 -3.73
N ALA A 87 -21.06 -3.16 -4.42
CA ALA A 87 -21.79 -4.13 -5.25
C ALA A 87 -20.96 -4.66 -6.44
N ILE A 88 -20.09 -3.82 -7.03
CA ILE A 88 -19.22 -4.18 -8.16
C ILE A 88 -17.87 -4.77 -7.69
N GLY A 89 -17.48 -4.54 -6.43
CA GLY A 89 -16.17 -4.93 -5.91
C GLY A 89 -15.05 -4.00 -6.39
N LEU A 90 -15.30 -2.68 -6.36
CA LEU A 90 -14.35 -1.63 -6.73
C LEU A 90 -13.21 -1.50 -5.70
N GLY A 91 -11.97 -1.61 -6.18
CA GLY A 91 -10.73 -1.38 -5.44
C GLY A 91 -9.94 -0.18 -5.96
N ASP A 92 -8.72 -0.03 -5.43
CA ASP A 92 -7.74 1.01 -5.78
C ASP A 92 -8.22 2.45 -5.58
N ARG A 93 -8.88 2.68 -4.44
CA ARG A 93 -9.51 3.96 -4.09
C ARG A 93 -8.54 4.93 -3.41
N HIS A 94 -7.43 5.24 -4.09
CA HIS A 94 -6.51 6.30 -3.66
C HIS A 94 -7.08 7.68 -3.97
N LEU A 95 -6.47 8.74 -3.40
CA LEU A 95 -7.00 10.10 -3.49
C LEU A 95 -6.97 10.66 -4.91
N ASP A 96 -6.08 10.18 -5.78
CA ASP A 96 -6.09 10.60 -7.20
C ASP A 96 -7.28 10.01 -7.99
N ASN A 97 -7.89 8.92 -7.50
CA ASN A 97 -9.03 8.26 -8.13
C ASN A 97 -10.40 8.71 -7.59
N ILE A 98 -10.42 9.55 -6.55
CA ILE A 98 -11.63 10.09 -5.94
C ILE A 98 -11.60 11.61 -6.03
N LEU A 99 -12.36 12.15 -6.96
CA LEU A 99 -12.44 13.59 -7.19
C LEU A 99 -13.70 14.17 -6.55
N MET A 100 -13.66 15.44 -6.21
CA MET A 100 -14.82 16.19 -5.72
C MET A 100 -15.07 17.41 -6.60
N ASP A 101 -16.32 17.64 -6.99
CA ASP A 101 -16.74 18.93 -7.56
C ASP A 101 -17.17 19.88 -6.45
N PHE A 102 -16.38 20.92 -6.17
CA PHE A 102 -16.69 21.92 -5.16
C PHE A 102 -17.86 22.85 -5.51
N ARG A 103 -18.40 22.79 -6.74
CA ARG A 103 -19.64 23.50 -7.12
C ARG A 103 -20.90 22.77 -6.68
N SER A 104 -20.91 21.44 -6.68
CA SER A 104 -22.08 20.63 -6.28
C SER A 104 -21.88 19.88 -4.95
N GLY A 105 -20.64 19.68 -4.53
CA GLY A 105 -20.27 18.81 -3.39
C GLY A 105 -20.19 17.33 -3.75
N GLU A 106 -20.46 16.95 -5.00
CA GLU A 106 -20.51 15.56 -5.43
C GLU A 106 -19.11 14.95 -5.61
N VAL A 107 -19.03 13.63 -5.48
CA VAL A 107 -17.81 12.84 -5.59
C VAL A 107 -17.86 11.96 -6.84
N VAL A 108 -16.74 11.88 -7.56
CA VAL A 108 -16.61 11.11 -8.80
C VAL A 108 -15.43 10.14 -8.67
N HIS A 109 -15.67 8.89 -9.04
CA HIS A 109 -14.63 7.86 -9.15
C HIS A 109 -14.22 7.72 -10.62
N ILE A 110 -12.94 7.91 -10.92
CA ILE A 110 -12.46 8.00 -12.32
C ILE A 110 -11.81 6.72 -12.86
N ASP A 111 -11.34 5.82 -11.99
CA ASP A 111 -10.68 4.58 -12.39
C ASP A 111 -11.52 3.36 -11.97
N TRP A 112 -11.85 2.52 -12.96
CA TRP A 112 -12.62 1.29 -12.81
C TRP A 112 -11.85 0.05 -13.28
N ASN A 113 -10.54 0.17 -13.51
CA ASN A 113 -9.69 -0.96 -13.93
C ASN A 113 -9.60 -2.05 -12.84
N VAL A 114 -9.71 -1.65 -11.57
CA VAL A 114 -9.65 -2.55 -10.40
C VAL A 114 -11.06 -2.83 -9.88
N CYS A 115 -11.91 -3.45 -10.70
CA CYS A 115 -13.25 -3.93 -10.31
C CYS A 115 -13.29 -5.45 -10.09
N PHE A 116 -14.46 -5.98 -9.68
CA PHE A 116 -14.70 -7.42 -9.52
C PHE A 116 -13.74 -8.07 -8.53
N GLU A 117 -13.54 -7.44 -7.36
CA GLU A 117 -12.70 -7.94 -6.26
C GLU A 117 -11.21 -8.05 -6.61
N LYS A 118 -10.76 -7.41 -7.71
CA LYS A 118 -9.33 -7.32 -8.07
C LYS A 118 -8.51 -6.60 -6.98
N GLY A 119 -9.12 -5.73 -6.18
CA GLY A 119 -8.48 -5.00 -5.08
C GLY A 119 -7.85 -5.89 -4.01
N ALA A 120 -8.41 -7.09 -3.77
CA ALA A 120 -7.86 -8.06 -2.82
C ALA A 120 -6.55 -8.70 -3.31
N ARG A 121 -6.23 -8.59 -4.61
CA ARG A 121 -5.04 -9.19 -5.24
C ARG A 121 -3.88 -8.20 -5.41
N LEU A 122 -4.06 -6.95 -4.98
CA LEU A 122 -3.00 -5.94 -5.01
C LEU A 122 -1.85 -6.33 -4.09
N LYS A 123 -0.67 -5.73 -4.32
CA LYS A 123 0.53 -5.92 -3.47
C LYS A 123 0.24 -5.65 -1.98
N VAL A 124 -0.57 -4.62 -1.72
CA VAL A 124 -1.21 -4.36 -0.44
C VAL A 124 -2.71 -4.51 -0.65
N PRO A 125 -3.33 -5.60 -0.17
CA PRO A 125 -4.75 -5.85 -0.40
C PRO A 125 -5.63 -4.75 0.18
N GLU A 126 -6.58 -4.26 -0.61
CA GLU A 126 -7.65 -3.39 -0.12
C GLU A 126 -8.85 -4.25 0.31
N LEU A 127 -8.98 -4.46 1.63
CA LEU A 127 -10.01 -5.33 2.21
C LEU A 127 -11.31 -4.60 2.58
N VAL A 128 -11.25 -3.26 2.61
CA VAL A 128 -12.40 -2.42 2.98
C VAL A 128 -13.36 -2.28 1.79
N PRO A 129 -14.69 -2.34 2.00
CA PRO A 129 -15.66 -2.31 0.90
C PRO A 129 -15.73 -0.95 0.18
N PHE A 130 -15.40 0.13 0.89
CA PHE A 130 -15.31 1.50 0.34
C PHE A 130 -14.45 2.37 1.26
N ARG A 131 -14.01 3.52 0.74
CA ARG A 131 -13.20 4.48 1.49
C ARG A 131 -14.10 5.40 2.31
N LEU A 132 -13.90 5.45 3.62
CA LEU A 132 -14.64 6.33 4.54
C LEU A 132 -13.73 6.88 5.65
N THR A 133 -12.78 7.74 5.27
CA THR A 133 -11.79 8.29 6.21
C THR A 133 -12.41 9.31 7.18
N HIS A 134 -11.70 9.62 8.27
CA HIS A 134 -12.12 10.61 9.26
C HIS A 134 -12.42 11.99 8.65
N THR A 135 -11.68 12.39 7.61
CA THR A 135 -11.87 13.64 6.86
C THR A 135 -13.15 13.62 6.03
N MET A 136 -13.43 12.50 5.34
CA MET A 136 -14.69 12.34 4.59
C MET A 136 -15.89 12.34 5.51
N GLN A 137 -15.81 11.66 6.66
CA GLN A 137 -16.90 11.65 7.64
C GLN A 137 -17.18 13.04 8.22
N ALA A 138 -16.13 13.86 8.44
CA ALA A 138 -16.29 15.21 8.95
C ALA A 138 -16.97 16.15 7.95
N ALA A 139 -16.72 15.95 6.65
CA ALA A 139 -17.35 16.70 5.57
C ALA A 139 -18.85 16.41 5.41
N MET A 140 -19.40 15.39 6.08
CA MET A 140 -20.85 15.10 6.10
C MET A 140 -21.63 15.96 7.11
N GLY A 141 -20.94 16.83 7.85
CA GLY A 141 -21.53 17.70 8.86
C GLY A 141 -21.74 17.00 10.21
N PHE A 142 -22.56 17.60 11.07
CA PHE A 142 -22.69 17.20 12.47
C PHE A 142 -23.21 15.77 12.67
N ALA A 143 -24.10 15.31 11.77
CA ALA A 143 -24.67 13.96 11.84
C ALA A 143 -23.68 12.88 11.37
N GLY A 144 -22.58 13.27 10.73
CA GLY A 144 -21.60 12.36 10.14
C GLY A 144 -22.27 11.29 9.28
N VAL A 145 -22.00 10.03 9.61
CA VAL A 145 -22.53 8.87 8.88
C VAL A 145 -23.99 8.55 9.22
N GLU A 146 -24.51 9.04 10.35
CA GLU A 146 -25.85 8.71 10.85
C GLU A 146 -26.97 9.53 10.21
N GLY A 147 -26.63 10.53 9.39
CA GLY A 147 -27.58 11.39 8.71
C GLY A 147 -27.88 10.98 7.27
N ALA A 148 -27.71 11.94 6.35
CA ALA A 148 -27.98 11.77 4.93
C ALA A 148 -27.23 10.57 4.31
N PHE A 149 -26.02 10.27 4.80
CA PHE A 149 -25.21 9.14 4.34
C PHE A 149 -25.93 7.80 4.56
N ARG A 150 -26.33 7.46 5.81
CA ARG A 150 -27.05 6.21 6.12
C ARG A 150 -28.33 6.07 5.29
N ILE A 151 -29.14 7.12 5.22
CA ILE A 151 -30.41 7.12 4.48
C ILE A 151 -30.16 6.87 2.98
N ALA A 152 -29.15 7.52 2.40
CA ALA A 152 -28.78 7.33 1.01
C ALA A 152 -28.25 5.91 0.76
N CYS A 153 -27.43 5.35 1.65
CA CYS A 153 -26.97 3.96 1.55
C CYS A 153 -28.13 2.96 1.50
N GLU A 154 -29.10 3.10 2.41
CA GLU A 154 -30.29 2.23 2.44
C GLU A 154 -31.12 2.32 1.17
N ARG A 155 -31.33 3.54 0.65
CA ARG A 155 -32.07 3.79 -0.60
C ARG A 155 -31.33 3.19 -1.79
N SER A 156 -30.02 3.40 -1.89
CA SER A 156 -29.19 2.84 -2.97
C SER A 156 -29.24 1.32 -2.97
N LEU A 157 -29.06 0.68 -1.82
CA LEU A 157 -29.17 -0.78 -1.70
C LEU A 157 -30.56 -1.30 -2.04
N ARG A 158 -31.62 -0.56 -1.68
CA ARG A 158 -33.01 -0.92 -2.04
C ARG A 158 -33.21 -0.89 -3.55
N VAL A 159 -32.71 0.14 -4.22
CA VAL A 159 -32.78 0.27 -5.68
C VAL A 159 -31.96 -0.82 -6.37
N LEU A 160 -30.73 -1.07 -5.91
CA LEU A 160 -29.88 -2.14 -6.44
C LEU A 160 -30.55 -3.51 -6.32
N ARG A 161 -31.10 -3.85 -5.15
CA ARG A 161 -31.80 -5.12 -4.93
C ARG A 161 -33.07 -5.26 -5.76
N ARG A 162 -33.84 -4.19 -5.91
CA ARG A 162 -35.07 -4.19 -6.72
C ARG A 162 -34.79 -4.44 -8.21
N ASN A 163 -33.64 -3.97 -8.70
CA ASN A 163 -33.24 -4.10 -10.12
C ASN A 163 -32.16 -5.16 -10.34
N LYS A 164 -31.94 -6.07 -9.38
CA LYS A 164 -30.83 -7.04 -9.43
C LYS A 164 -30.84 -7.91 -10.69
N GLU A 165 -32.02 -8.33 -11.15
CA GLU A 165 -32.15 -9.21 -12.31
C GLU A 165 -31.67 -8.50 -13.58
N ALA A 166 -32.11 -7.26 -13.80
CA ALA A 166 -31.68 -6.45 -14.93
C ALA A 166 -30.16 -6.17 -14.91
N LEU A 167 -29.60 -5.91 -13.73
CA LEU A 167 -28.16 -5.71 -13.57
C LEU A 167 -27.36 -6.99 -13.86
N LEU A 168 -27.84 -8.14 -13.39
CA LEU A 168 -27.21 -9.44 -13.68
C LEU A 168 -27.28 -9.77 -15.17
N THR A 169 -28.42 -9.56 -15.83
CA THR A 169 -28.54 -9.77 -17.28
C THR A 169 -27.55 -8.90 -18.07
N LEU A 170 -27.36 -7.63 -17.68
CA LEU A 170 -26.38 -6.75 -18.32
C LEU A 170 -24.94 -7.23 -18.08
N LEU A 171 -24.61 -7.64 -16.86
CA LEU A 171 -23.28 -8.18 -16.53
C LEU A 171 -22.98 -9.49 -17.27
N GLU A 172 -23.97 -10.38 -17.40
CA GLU A 172 -23.84 -11.59 -18.19
C GLU A 172 -23.53 -11.27 -19.66
N ALA A 173 -24.20 -10.28 -20.25
CA ALA A 173 -23.91 -9.86 -21.62
C ALA A 173 -22.44 -9.41 -21.80
N PHE A 174 -21.85 -8.71 -20.81
CA PHE A 174 -20.43 -8.32 -20.85
C PHE A 174 -19.47 -9.51 -20.72
N VAL A 175 -19.84 -10.56 -20.00
CA VAL A 175 -19.00 -11.77 -19.88
C VAL A 175 -18.90 -12.50 -21.21
N TYR A 176 -19.98 -12.51 -21.99
CA TYR A 176 -20.05 -13.19 -23.28
C TYR A 176 -19.66 -12.31 -24.48
N ASP A 177 -19.28 -11.05 -24.25
CA ASP A 177 -18.85 -10.15 -25.32
C ASP A 177 -17.49 -10.61 -25.89
N PRO A 178 -17.41 -10.99 -27.19
CA PRO A 178 -16.17 -11.48 -27.82
C PRO A 178 -15.08 -10.41 -27.93
N VAL A 179 -15.39 -9.13 -27.71
CA VAL A 179 -14.40 -8.03 -27.72
C VAL A 179 -13.68 -7.90 -26.37
N VAL A 180 -14.25 -8.47 -25.30
CA VAL A 180 -13.67 -8.40 -23.96
C VAL A 180 -12.78 -9.64 -23.72
N ASP A 181 -11.48 -9.49 -23.94
CA ASP A 181 -10.52 -10.57 -23.70
C ASP A 181 -10.07 -10.65 -22.23
N TRP A 182 -10.84 -11.39 -21.43
CA TRP A 182 -10.50 -11.72 -20.04
C TRP A 182 -9.25 -12.62 -19.90
N THR A 183 -8.81 -13.28 -20.98
CA THR A 183 -7.67 -14.21 -20.95
C THR A 183 -6.34 -13.51 -21.17
N ALA A 184 -6.29 -12.46 -21.97
CA ALA A 184 -5.11 -11.61 -22.15
C ALA A 184 -4.63 -11.02 -20.82
N GLU A 185 -5.55 -10.61 -19.94
CA GLU A 185 -5.20 -10.03 -18.63
C GLU A 185 -4.57 -11.06 -17.69
N LYS A 186 -5.05 -12.32 -17.71
CA LYS A 186 -4.44 -13.44 -16.96
C LYS A 186 -3.05 -13.78 -17.48
N GLN A 187 -2.85 -13.77 -18.80
CA GLN A 187 -1.56 -14.05 -19.43
C GLN A 187 -0.54 -12.94 -19.12
N ALA A 188 -0.95 -11.66 -19.17
CA ALA A 188 -0.10 -10.53 -18.79
C ALA A 188 0.34 -10.60 -17.33
N GLN A 189 -0.56 -11.00 -16.40
CA GLN A 189 -0.20 -11.20 -14.99
C GLN A 189 0.75 -12.38 -14.77
N GLN A 190 0.62 -13.47 -15.53
CA GLN A 190 1.59 -14.58 -15.48
C GLN A 190 2.96 -14.15 -16.02
N ALA A 191 2.99 -13.41 -17.12
CA ALA A 191 4.23 -12.89 -17.70
C ALA A 191 4.95 -11.94 -16.72
N SER A 192 4.23 -11.00 -16.09
CA SER A 192 4.80 -10.07 -15.11
C SER A 192 5.42 -10.79 -13.90
N LYS A 193 4.74 -11.81 -13.36
CA LYS A 193 5.31 -12.65 -12.27
C LYS A 193 6.56 -13.41 -12.69
N SER A 194 6.60 -13.91 -13.92
CA SER A 194 7.79 -14.59 -14.46
C SER A 194 8.98 -13.63 -14.56
N VAL A 195 8.74 -12.38 -14.98
CA VAL A 195 9.78 -11.35 -15.04
C VAL A 195 10.29 -10.98 -13.64
N GLU A 196 9.40 -10.77 -12.66
CA GLU A 196 9.77 -10.46 -11.28
C GLU A 196 10.62 -11.58 -10.65
N LEU A 197 10.26 -12.84 -10.91
CA LEU A 197 11.02 -14.00 -10.47
C LEU A 197 12.42 -14.04 -11.11
N HIS A 198 12.52 -13.77 -12.41
CA HIS A 198 13.79 -13.73 -13.12
C HIS A 198 14.73 -12.66 -12.55
N VAL A 199 14.23 -11.44 -12.33
CA VAL A 199 15.00 -10.36 -11.70
C VAL A 199 15.47 -10.74 -10.30
N SER A 200 14.59 -11.33 -9.49
CA SER A 200 14.94 -11.76 -8.13
C SER A 200 16.03 -12.84 -8.13
N LEU A 201 15.96 -13.79 -9.06
CA LEU A 201 16.96 -14.84 -9.20
C LEU A 201 18.32 -14.29 -9.68
N SER A 202 18.31 -13.33 -10.60
CA SER A 202 19.53 -12.65 -11.06
C SER A 202 20.22 -11.87 -9.94
N LEU A 203 19.45 -11.16 -9.10
CA LEU A 203 19.99 -10.46 -7.93
C LEU A 203 20.57 -11.44 -6.90
N PHE A 204 19.92 -12.59 -6.71
CA PHE A 204 20.45 -13.65 -5.84
C PHE A 204 21.76 -14.22 -6.38
N ALA A 205 21.82 -14.53 -7.68
CA ALA A 205 23.03 -15.02 -8.34
C ALA A 205 24.20 -14.03 -8.19
N SER A 206 23.94 -12.73 -8.41
CA SER A 206 24.94 -11.66 -8.20
C SER A 206 25.49 -11.67 -6.77
N ARG A 207 24.61 -11.77 -5.76
CA ARG A 207 25.05 -11.84 -4.35
C ARG A 207 25.87 -13.09 -4.05
N VAL A 208 25.49 -14.23 -4.61
CA VAL A 208 26.24 -15.48 -4.44
C VAL A 208 27.64 -15.34 -5.04
N ASP A 209 27.77 -14.71 -6.20
CA ASP A 209 29.08 -14.50 -6.82
C ASP A 209 29.94 -13.50 -6.04
N GLU A 210 29.37 -12.40 -5.52
CA GLU A 210 30.06 -11.51 -4.60
C GLU A 210 30.56 -12.24 -3.34
N MET A 211 29.73 -13.11 -2.76
CA MET A 211 30.13 -13.93 -1.60
C MET A 211 31.27 -14.90 -1.92
N LYS A 212 31.27 -15.51 -3.12
CA LYS A 212 32.37 -16.38 -3.56
C LYS A 212 33.68 -15.61 -3.67
N VAL A 213 33.65 -14.39 -4.21
CA VAL A 213 34.83 -13.52 -4.31
C VAL A 213 35.36 -13.19 -2.91
N SER A 214 34.49 -12.76 -2.00
CA SER A 214 34.86 -12.46 -0.61
C SER A 214 35.44 -13.68 0.14
N LEU A 215 34.88 -14.88 -0.11
CA LEU A 215 35.40 -16.13 0.45
C LEU A 215 36.79 -16.47 -0.10
N ALA A 216 37.00 -16.31 -1.42
CA ALA A 216 38.29 -16.55 -2.05
C ALA A 216 39.37 -15.57 -1.55
N GLU A 217 39.02 -14.31 -1.32
CA GLU A 217 39.89 -13.32 -0.70
C GLU A 217 40.25 -13.69 0.75
N SER A 218 39.24 -14.10 1.54
CA SER A 218 39.44 -14.56 2.92
C SER A 218 40.35 -15.79 2.99
N GLN A 219 40.18 -16.74 2.07
CA GLN A 219 41.05 -17.92 1.95
C GLN A 219 42.49 -17.53 1.60
N ARG A 220 42.71 -16.59 0.68
CA ARG A 220 44.06 -16.10 0.36
C ARG A 220 44.72 -15.39 1.54
N GLN A 221 43.99 -14.55 2.26
CA GLN A 221 44.49 -13.87 3.46
C GLN A 221 44.83 -14.87 4.57
N GLY A 222 43.98 -15.89 4.77
CA GLY A 222 44.26 -16.98 5.71
C GLY A 222 45.52 -17.76 5.34
N ALA A 223 45.68 -18.13 4.07
CA ALA A 223 46.87 -18.83 3.58
C ALA A 223 48.15 -17.99 3.72
N ALA A 224 48.10 -16.69 3.42
CA ALA A 224 49.23 -15.77 3.63
C ALA A 224 49.62 -15.65 5.11
N SER A 225 48.62 -15.57 6.00
CA SER A 225 48.83 -15.49 7.45
C SER A 225 49.47 -16.76 8.01
N LEU A 226 49.03 -17.93 7.54
CA LEU A 226 49.65 -19.22 7.86
C LEU A 226 51.09 -19.31 7.37
N GLY A 227 51.36 -18.85 6.15
CA GLY A 227 52.72 -18.79 5.60
C GLY A 227 53.65 -17.88 6.42
N ALA A 228 53.17 -16.70 6.83
CA ALA A 228 53.91 -15.80 7.70
C ALA A 228 54.18 -16.41 9.08
N PHE A 229 53.19 -17.09 9.68
CA PHE A 229 53.36 -17.80 10.95
C PHE A 229 54.40 -18.92 10.84
N GLN A 230 54.39 -19.68 9.75
CA GLN A 230 55.39 -20.72 9.50
C GLN A 230 56.80 -20.14 9.40
N GLN A 231 56.99 -19.03 8.68
CA GLN A 231 58.29 -18.35 8.59
C GLN A 231 58.79 -17.87 9.96
N LEU A 232 57.88 -17.33 10.78
CA LEU A 232 58.19 -16.84 12.11
C LEU A 232 58.58 -17.99 13.06
N LEU A 233 57.90 -19.12 12.98
CA LEU A 233 58.29 -20.35 13.68
C LEU A 233 59.67 -20.85 13.24
N THR A 234 59.96 -20.89 11.94
CA THR A 234 61.27 -21.30 11.44
C THR A 234 62.37 -20.37 11.97
N GLN A 235 62.15 -19.05 11.95
CA GLN A 235 63.10 -18.08 12.51
C GLN A 235 63.37 -18.30 14.00
N ILE A 236 62.32 -18.60 14.79
CA ILE A 236 62.48 -18.91 16.22
C ILE A 236 63.29 -20.19 16.41
N VAL A 237 63.01 -21.24 15.63
CA VAL A 237 63.75 -22.51 15.69
C VAL A 237 65.21 -22.32 15.30
N ASP A 238 65.49 -21.55 14.24
CA ASP A 238 66.85 -21.26 13.77
C ASP A 238 67.65 -20.43 14.80
N LEU A 239 67.02 -19.43 15.43
CA LEU A 239 67.60 -18.67 16.55
C LEU A 239 67.98 -19.59 17.71
N TYR A 240 67.08 -20.49 18.10
CA TYR A 240 67.32 -21.44 19.18
C TYR A 240 68.42 -22.45 18.82
N ALA A 241 68.48 -22.89 17.57
CA ALA A 241 69.54 -23.78 17.08
C ALA A 241 70.92 -23.09 17.05
N SER A 242 70.97 -21.79 16.74
CA SER A 242 72.21 -21.00 16.78
C SER A 242 72.71 -20.71 18.20
N ASP A 243 71.81 -20.53 19.17
CA ASP A 243 72.17 -20.34 20.59
C ASP A 243 72.65 -21.64 21.27
N VAL A 244 72.22 -22.81 20.79
CA VAL A 244 72.66 -24.13 21.31
C VAL A 244 74.00 -24.58 20.70
N ALA A 245 74.41 -23.98 19.57
CA ALA A 245 75.65 -24.30 18.86
C ALA A 245 76.85 -23.40 19.22
N ALA A 246 76.64 -22.38 20.06
CA ALA A 246 77.66 -21.49 20.63
C ALA A 246 78.05 -21.92 22.06
#